data_AF-A0A291E0F6-F1
#
_entry.id   AF-A0A291E0F6-F1
#
_cell.length_a   1.000
_cell.length_b   1.000
_cell.length_c   1.000
_cell.angle_alpha   90.00
_cell.angle_beta   90.00
_cell.angle_gamma   90.00
#
_symmetry.space_group_name_H-M   'P 1'
#
loop_
_entity.id
_entity.type
_entity.pdbx_description
1 polymer ?
#
loop_
_entity_poly.entity_id
_entity_poly.type
_entity_poly.pdbx_seq_one_letter_code
_entity_poly.pdbx_strand_id
1 'polypeptide(L)'
;MLNIDDKNITQEVLSNISIPTDDRMHTIFTGLIEHLHSFAREVQLTEQEWEKGIEFLTQVGKYCSPERQEFILLSDVLGLSSLVIAQNNRKPVGCTESTVFGPFHVAEAPLLAAGEDFSQGAPGTPWFVKGKVIGISGEAVANATIDIWHADGDGQYDVQASDVHGLRCRGVMKADSQGEFFFRTVVPEAYEIPSDGPVGSLLAAQGRGAWRPAHLHFMINAEGYQRLITHIFNKDDDRLNSDSVFGVRTSLIADWIKHAPGIAPDGTFCQQSFCTLDFNFVLNPVN
;
A
#
# COMPACT_ATOMS: atom_id res chain seq x y z
N MET A 1 12.99 30.76 31.61
CA MET A 1 12.59 29.44 32.11
C MET A 1 13.29 29.16 33.43
N LEU A 2 12.54 29.00 34.53
CA LEU A 2 13.06 28.58 35.83
C LEU A 2 12.07 27.53 36.39
N ASN A 3 12.57 26.44 36.99
CA ASN A 3 11.80 25.35 37.61
C ASN A 3 10.97 24.47 36.64
N ILE A 4 11.58 24.00 35.55
CA ILE A 4 10.97 23.01 34.66
C ILE A 4 10.91 21.64 35.37
N ASP A 5 9.77 20.95 35.26
CA ASP A 5 9.56 19.58 35.74
C ASP A 5 8.73 18.74 34.75
N ASP A 6 8.50 17.47 35.08
CA ASP A 6 7.76 16.49 34.27
C ASP A 6 6.29 16.89 34.00
N LYS A 7 5.72 17.77 34.84
CA LYS A 7 4.33 18.21 34.78
C LYS A 7 4.17 19.48 33.97
N ASN A 8 5.12 20.40 34.05
CA ASN A 8 5.01 21.73 33.44
C ASN A 8 5.70 21.86 32.07
N ILE A 9 6.65 20.97 31.73
CA ILE A 9 7.44 21.08 30.50
C ILE A 9 6.61 21.11 29.21
N THR A 10 5.47 20.42 29.16
CA THR A 10 4.59 20.45 27.98
C THR A 10 4.08 21.85 27.71
N GLN A 11 3.58 22.53 28.74
CA GLN A 11 3.05 23.89 28.60
C GLN A 11 4.15 24.88 28.27
N GLU A 12 5.34 24.69 28.85
CA GLU A 12 6.51 25.51 28.50
C GLU A 12 6.86 25.37 27.00
N VAL A 13 6.97 24.14 26.48
CA VAL A 13 7.25 23.92 25.04
C VAL A 13 6.19 24.57 24.16
N LEU A 14 4.90 24.37 24.47
CA LEU A 14 3.80 24.95 23.69
C LEU A 14 3.81 26.48 23.72
N SER A 15 4.12 27.09 24.87
CA SER A 15 4.20 28.55 25.00
C SER A 15 5.33 29.21 24.18
N ASN A 16 6.31 28.42 23.73
CA ASN A 16 7.42 28.87 22.90
C ASN A 16 7.16 28.68 21.39
N ILE A 17 5.99 28.17 20.98
CA ILE A 17 5.60 28.10 19.58
C ILE A 17 5.14 29.49 19.10
N SER A 18 5.81 30.04 18.09
CA SER A 18 5.51 31.36 17.51
C SER A 18 4.55 31.32 16.31
N ILE A 19 4.07 30.12 15.95
CA ILE A 19 3.13 29.92 14.83
C ILE A 19 1.75 30.49 15.23
N PRO A 20 1.06 31.24 14.36
CA PRO A 20 -0.29 31.73 14.63
C PRO A 20 -1.27 30.60 15.00
N THR A 21 -2.14 30.82 15.98
CA THR A 21 -3.04 29.80 16.53
C THR A 21 -4.07 29.26 15.54
N ASP A 22 -4.41 30.06 14.52
CA ASP A 22 -5.30 29.71 13.41
C ASP A 22 -4.60 28.94 12.28
N ASP A 23 -3.27 28.82 12.33
CA ASP A 23 -2.50 28.07 11.34
C ASP A 23 -2.61 26.55 11.57
N ARG A 24 -2.73 25.79 10.48
CA ARG A 24 -2.79 24.32 10.54
C ARG A 24 -1.52 23.73 11.15
N MET A 25 -0.35 24.32 10.91
CA MET A 25 0.92 23.88 11.51
C MET A 25 0.90 24.04 13.03
N HIS A 26 0.32 25.12 13.57
CA HIS A 26 0.17 25.28 15.02
C HIS A 26 -0.65 24.13 15.60
N THR A 27 -1.76 23.77 14.95
CA THR A 27 -2.60 22.63 15.38
C THR A 27 -1.84 21.30 15.33
N ILE A 28 -1.06 21.06 14.26
CA ILE A 28 -0.29 19.81 14.09
C ILE A 28 0.79 19.69 15.17
N PHE A 29 1.62 20.71 15.36
CA PHE A 29 2.71 20.66 16.33
C PHE A 29 2.22 20.59 17.76
N THR A 30 1.15 21.35 18.09
CA THR A 30 0.52 21.29 19.42
C THR A 30 0.09 19.86 19.74
N GLY A 31 -0.71 19.24 18.87
CA GLY A 31 -1.17 17.87 19.10
C GLY A 31 -0.03 16.85 19.17
N LEU A 32 0.97 16.96 18.29
CA LEU A 32 2.14 16.07 18.32
C LEU A 32 2.88 16.14 19.66
N ILE A 33 3.18 17.35 20.14
CA ILE A 33 3.91 17.58 21.39
C ILE A 33 3.10 17.07 22.58
N GLU A 34 1.80 17.38 22.63
CA GLU A 34 0.91 16.94 23.70
C GLU A 34 0.84 15.40 23.78
N HIS A 35 0.65 14.72 22.65
CA HIS A 35 0.59 13.26 22.61
C HIS A 35 1.95 12.61 22.92
N LEU A 36 3.05 13.16 22.42
CA LEU A 36 4.39 12.63 22.68
C LEU A 36 4.77 12.74 24.17
N HIS A 37 4.55 13.90 24.79
CA HIS A 37 4.81 14.09 26.21
C HIS A 37 3.87 13.26 27.09
N SER A 38 2.61 13.08 26.66
CA SER A 38 1.66 12.26 27.39
C SER A 38 2.04 10.78 27.35
N PHE A 39 2.48 10.27 26.20
CA PHE A 39 3.04 8.92 26.06
C PHE A 39 4.22 8.70 27.03
N ALA A 40 5.19 9.62 27.04
CA ALA A 40 6.37 9.50 27.91
C ALA A 40 6.00 9.45 29.40
N ARG A 41 5.02 10.27 29.83
CA ARG A 41 4.50 10.23 31.21
C ARG A 41 3.71 8.97 31.51
N GLU A 42 2.86 8.53 30.60
CA GLU A 42 1.99 7.37 30.77
C GLU A 42 2.80 6.10 31.02
N VAL A 43 3.86 5.89 30.24
CA VAL A 43 4.73 4.72 30.36
C VAL A 43 5.87 4.91 31.35
N GLN A 44 6.00 6.10 31.96
CA GLN A 44 7.14 6.49 32.79
C GLN A 44 8.49 6.21 32.11
N LEU A 45 8.62 6.69 30.88
CA LEU A 45 9.76 6.40 30.00
C LEU A 45 11.09 6.73 30.70
N THR A 46 11.96 5.73 30.82
CA THR A 46 13.28 5.90 31.45
C THR A 46 14.28 6.53 30.48
N GLU A 47 15.36 7.12 31.01
CA GLU A 47 16.45 7.67 30.18
C GLU A 47 17.05 6.60 29.26
N GLN A 48 17.23 5.37 29.75
CA GLN A 48 17.77 4.26 28.95
C GLN A 48 16.81 3.82 27.82
N GLU A 49 15.50 3.81 28.06
CA GLU A 49 14.51 3.51 27.02
C GLU A 49 14.42 4.65 25.99
N TRP A 50 14.51 5.89 26.45
CA TRP A 50 14.58 7.06 25.57
C TRP A 50 15.83 7.01 24.67
N GLU A 51 17.01 6.73 25.21
CA GLU A 51 18.25 6.57 24.44
C GLU A 51 18.11 5.49 23.36
N LYS A 52 17.53 4.33 23.70
CA LYS A 52 17.22 3.27 22.73
C LYS A 52 16.24 3.71 21.65
N GLY A 53 15.23 4.49 22.01
CA GLY A 53 14.28 5.07 21.05
C GLY A 53 14.95 6.04 20.07
N ILE A 54 15.86 6.90 20.56
CA ILE A 54 16.66 7.80 19.72
C ILE A 54 17.60 7.01 18.81
N GLU A 55 18.28 5.97 19.33
CA GLU A 55 19.12 5.09 18.53
C GLU A 55 18.31 4.40 17.43
N PHE A 56 17.13 3.87 17.76
CA PHE A 56 16.22 3.25 16.80
C PHE A 56 15.85 4.21 15.66
N LEU A 57 15.36 5.42 15.96
CA LEU A 57 15.01 6.42 14.95
C LEU A 57 16.23 6.86 14.12
N THR A 58 17.41 6.91 14.75
CA THR A 58 18.68 7.18 14.04
C THR A 58 18.99 6.07 13.04
N GLN A 59 18.82 4.80 13.41
CA GLN A 59 19.02 3.66 12.50
C GLN A 59 18.00 3.66 11.37
N VAL A 60 16.72 3.98 11.65
CA VAL A 60 15.68 4.12 10.63
C VAL A 60 16.13 5.15 9.57
N GLY A 61 16.61 6.31 10.01
CA GLY A 61 17.17 7.32 9.11
C GLY A 61 18.36 6.83 8.27
N LYS A 62 19.29 6.09 8.87
CA LYS A 62 20.47 5.53 8.18
C LYS A 62 20.13 4.44 7.15
N TYR A 63 19.02 3.72 7.34
CA TYR A 63 18.54 2.70 6.41
C TYR A 63 17.75 3.27 5.23
N CYS A 64 17.44 4.57 5.24
CA CYS A 64 16.79 5.20 4.10
C CYS A 64 17.81 5.45 2.96
N SER A 65 17.39 5.16 1.73
CA SER A 65 18.09 5.43 0.47
C SER A 65 17.08 5.94 -0.57
N PRO A 66 17.52 6.30 -1.80
CA PRO A 66 16.58 6.63 -2.87
C PRO A 66 15.60 5.49 -3.20
N GLU A 67 16.04 4.24 -3.04
CA GLU A 67 15.28 3.02 -3.33
C GLU A 67 14.57 2.43 -2.09
N ARG A 68 14.94 2.87 -0.88
CA ARG A 68 14.38 2.37 0.38
C ARG A 68 13.93 3.49 1.31
N GLN A 69 12.67 3.49 1.70
CA GLN A 69 12.12 4.46 2.65
C GLN A 69 11.73 3.79 3.98
N GLU A 70 12.71 3.60 4.87
CA GLU A 70 12.51 2.92 6.15
C GLU A 70 11.56 3.71 7.09
N PHE A 71 11.49 5.03 6.98
CA PHE A 71 10.50 5.84 7.72
C PHE A 71 9.06 5.59 7.24
N ILE A 72 8.86 5.37 5.94
CA ILE A 72 7.54 4.99 5.40
C ILE A 72 7.20 3.59 5.92
N LEU A 73 8.16 2.67 5.87
CA LEU A 73 7.96 1.31 6.39
C LEU A 73 7.62 1.31 7.90
N LEU A 74 8.28 2.16 8.69
CA LEU A 74 7.94 2.36 10.10
C LEU A 74 6.50 2.86 10.28
N SER A 75 6.08 3.84 9.48
CA SER A 75 4.70 4.33 9.45
C SER A 75 3.70 3.23 9.08
N ASP A 76 4.04 2.38 8.12
CA ASP A 76 3.21 1.26 7.66
C ASP A 76 3.01 0.22 8.77
N VAL A 77 4.10 -0.25 9.41
CA VAL A 77 4.01 -1.29 10.44
C VAL A 77 3.43 -0.81 11.76
N LEU A 78 3.45 0.50 12.02
CA LEU A 78 2.75 1.12 13.16
C LEU A 78 1.28 1.44 12.83
N GLY A 79 0.84 1.19 11.59
CA GLY A 79 -0.53 1.44 11.14
C GLY A 79 -0.86 2.91 10.88
N LEU A 80 0.11 3.82 10.99
CA LEU A 80 -0.09 5.25 10.76
C LEU A 80 -0.48 5.53 9.30
N SER A 81 0.19 4.88 8.33
CA SER A 81 -0.14 5.03 6.91
C SER A 81 -1.57 4.62 6.62
N SER A 82 -1.99 3.46 7.13
CA SER A 82 -3.35 2.95 7.00
C SER A 82 -4.39 3.87 7.65
N LEU A 83 -4.08 4.44 8.82
CA LEU A 83 -4.93 5.42 9.51
C LEU A 83 -5.10 6.71 8.70
N VAL A 84 -3.98 7.29 8.23
CA VAL A 84 -3.99 8.53 7.43
C VAL A 84 -4.80 8.33 6.14
N ILE A 85 -4.64 7.18 5.49
CA ILE A 85 -5.41 6.86 4.27
C ILE A 85 -6.90 6.74 4.58
N ALA A 86 -7.27 6.02 5.64
CA ALA A 86 -8.67 5.89 6.04
C ALA A 86 -9.33 7.24 6.41
N GLN A 87 -8.57 8.17 7.00
CA GLN A 87 -9.08 9.52 7.31
C GLN A 87 -9.30 10.38 6.07
N ASN A 88 -8.39 10.32 5.10
CA ASN A 88 -8.39 11.20 3.92
C ASN A 88 -9.12 10.62 2.71
N ASN A 89 -9.50 9.33 2.74
CA ASN A 89 -10.18 8.64 1.65
C ASN A 89 -11.57 8.14 2.08
N ARG A 90 -12.28 8.91 2.92
CA ARG A 90 -13.68 8.64 3.26
C ARG A 90 -14.54 8.87 2.02
N LYS A 91 -14.96 7.78 1.40
CA LYS A 91 -15.80 7.78 0.20
C LYS A 91 -17.23 7.37 0.58
N PRO A 92 -18.24 7.73 -0.23
CA PRO A 92 -19.59 7.20 -0.06
C PRO A 92 -19.59 5.66 -0.14
N VAL A 93 -20.58 5.04 0.51
CA VAL A 93 -20.78 3.59 0.45
C VAL A 93 -20.96 3.15 -1.01
N GLY A 94 -20.25 2.09 -1.42
CA GLY A 94 -20.26 1.57 -2.79
C GLY A 94 -19.01 1.94 -3.60
N CYS A 95 -18.29 3.00 -3.24
CA CYS A 95 -16.99 3.29 -3.83
C CYS A 95 -15.93 2.28 -3.38
N THR A 96 -14.97 1.97 -4.26
CA THR A 96 -13.85 1.10 -3.89
C THR A 96 -12.97 1.78 -2.83
N GLU A 97 -12.68 1.04 -1.77
CA GLU A 97 -11.87 1.50 -0.65
C GLU A 97 -10.41 1.75 -1.09
N SER A 98 -9.80 2.80 -0.53
CA SER A 98 -8.36 3.04 -0.68
C SER A 98 -7.56 2.26 0.37
N THR A 99 -6.34 1.85 0.04
CA THR A 99 -5.39 1.28 1.00
C THR A 99 -3.95 1.79 0.73
N VAL A 100 -2.98 1.35 1.53
CA VAL A 100 -1.57 1.80 1.50
C VAL A 100 -0.98 1.70 0.10
N PHE A 101 -0.14 2.67 -0.30
CA PHE A 101 0.49 2.66 -1.63
C PHE A 101 1.56 1.57 -1.74
N GLY A 102 2.28 1.32 -0.64
CA GLY A 102 3.45 0.45 -0.62
C GLY A 102 4.68 1.10 -1.27
N PRO A 103 5.89 0.57 -1.01
CA PRO A 103 7.13 1.21 -1.43
C PRO A 103 7.58 0.86 -2.87
N PHE A 104 6.90 -0.06 -3.57
CA PHE A 104 7.43 -0.69 -4.80
C PHE A 104 6.84 -0.15 -6.11
N HIS A 105 6.09 0.95 -6.05
CA HIS A 105 5.64 1.64 -7.25
C HIS A 105 6.82 2.34 -7.94
N VAL A 106 6.90 2.20 -9.26
CA VAL A 106 7.91 2.84 -10.11
C VAL A 106 7.16 3.69 -11.13
N ALA A 107 7.52 4.96 -11.24
CA ALA A 107 6.96 5.84 -12.26
C ALA A 107 7.36 5.38 -13.66
N GLU A 108 6.57 5.76 -14.67
CA GLU A 108 6.88 5.48 -16.08
C GLU A 108 6.92 3.97 -16.43
N ALA A 109 6.07 3.17 -15.78
CA ALA A 109 5.89 1.77 -16.18
C ALA A 109 5.37 1.66 -17.63
N PRO A 110 5.65 0.54 -18.34
CA PRO A 110 5.30 0.39 -19.75
C PRO A 110 3.80 0.54 -20.00
N LEU A 111 3.43 1.17 -21.12
CA LEU A 111 2.04 1.23 -21.58
C LEU A 111 1.63 -0.12 -22.18
N LEU A 112 0.55 -0.70 -21.66
CA LEU A 112 0.03 -2.00 -22.06
C LEU A 112 -1.15 -1.86 -23.04
N ALA A 113 -1.20 -2.72 -24.04
CA ALA A 113 -2.38 -2.97 -24.84
C ALA A 113 -3.40 -3.83 -24.06
N ALA A 114 -4.67 -3.78 -24.48
CA ALA A 114 -5.71 -4.64 -23.91
C ALA A 114 -5.37 -6.13 -24.13
N GLY A 115 -5.39 -6.90 -23.04
CA GLY A 115 -5.03 -8.32 -23.03
C GLY A 115 -3.54 -8.62 -23.09
N GLU A 116 -2.68 -7.59 -23.03
CA GLU A 116 -1.23 -7.79 -23.02
C GLU A 116 -0.77 -8.54 -21.77
N ASP A 117 0.26 -9.36 -21.95
CA ASP A 117 0.95 -10.07 -20.87
C ASP A 117 2.16 -9.27 -20.41
N PHE A 118 2.07 -8.70 -19.20
CA PHE A 118 3.14 -7.89 -18.62
C PHE A 118 3.95 -8.65 -17.55
N SER A 119 3.78 -9.96 -17.43
CA SER A 119 4.62 -10.77 -16.53
C SER A 119 6.09 -10.71 -16.91
N GLN A 120 6.40 -10.48 -18.19
CA GLN A 120 7.76 -10.38 -18.74
C GLN A 120 8.66 -11.57 -18.32
N GLY A 121 8.10 -12.78 -18.29
CA GLY A 121 8.82 -14.00 -17.93
C GLY A 121 8.95 -14.25 -16.42
N ALA A 122 8.27 -13.46 -15.59
CA ALA A 122 8.17 -13.73 -14.16
C ALA A 122 7.63 -15.14 -13.87
N PRO A 123 8.15 -15.83 -12.83
CA PRO A 123 7.63 -17.11 -12.40
C PRO A 123 6.21 -16.94 -11.84
N GLY A 124 5.37 -17.96 -12.01
CA GLY A 124 4.05 -18.02 -11.38
C GLY A 124 2.97 -18.65 -12.26
N THR A 125 1.78 -18.79 -11.68
CA THR A 125 0.61 -19.31 -12.38
C THR A 125 0.04 -18.24 -13.32
N PRO A 126 -0.21 -18.51 -14.61
CA PRO A 126 -0.79 -17.53 -15.54
C PRO A 126 -2.11 -16.99 -14.99
N TRP A 127 -2.28 -15.68 -15.07
CA TRP A 127 -3.40 -14.98 -14.47
C TRP A 127 -4.05 -14.04 -15.47
N PHE A 128 -5.37 -14.18 -15.60
CA PHE A 128 -6.21 -13.40 -16.49
C PHE A 128 -7.09 -12.50 -15.64
N VAL A 129 -6.91 -11.18 -15.75
CA VAL A 129 -7.61 -10.22 -14.91
C VAL A 129 -8.43 -9.29 -15.79
N LYS A 130 -9.73 -9.17 -15.51
CA LYS A 130 -10.61 -8.20 -16.18
C LYS A 130 -11.49 -7.46 -15.18
N GLY A 131 -12.03 -6.35 -15.64
CA GLY A 131 -12.94 -5.55 -14.85
C GLY A 131 -13.46 -4.33 -15.57
N LYS A 132 -14.19 -3.51 -14.82
CA LYS A 132 -14.65 -2.19 -15.25
C LYS A 132 -14.24 -1.11 -14.27
N VAL A 133 -13.92 0.06 -14.77
CA VAL A 133 -13.88 1.31 -13.99
C VAL A 133 -15.21 2.02 -14.21
N ILE A 134 -15.97 2.20 -13.14
CA ILE A 134 -17.28 2.82 -13.14
C ILE A 134 -17.37 3.93 -12.09
N GLY A 135 -18.26 4.88 -12.31
CA GLY A 135 -18.62 5.88 -11.30
C GLY A 135 -19.63 5.30 -10.32
N ILE A 136 -19.85 6.02 -9.21
CA ILE A 136 -20.79 5.59 -8.16
C ILE A 136 -22.25 5.49 -8.65
N SER A 137 -22.60 6.16 -9.76
CA SER A 137 -23.94 6.05 -10.36
C SER A 137 -24.05 4.89 -11.35
N GLY A 138 -22.99 4.09 -11.52
CA GLY A 138 -22.90 2.93 -12.41
C GLY A 138 -22.51 3.27 -13.85
N GLU A 139 -22.21 4.54 -14.14
CA GLU A 139 -21.71 5.00 -15.43
C GLU A 139 -20.31 4.47 -15.72
N ALA A 140 -20.02 4.15 -16.99
CA ALA A 140 -18.69 3.78 -17.42
C ALA A 140 -17.72 4.97 -17.33
N VAL A 141 -16.53 4.75 -16.76
CA VAL A 141 -15.46 5.75 -16.74
C VAL A 141 -14.45 5.43 -17.83
N ALA A 142 -14.71 5.95 -19.02
CA ALA A 142 -13.83 5.75 -20.16
C ALA A 142 -12.48 6.45 -19.98
N ASN A 143 -11.43 5.89 -20.60
CA ASN A 143 -10.07 6.44 -20.61
C ASN A 143 -9.41 6.60 -19.21
N ALA A 144 -9.95 5.97 -18.17
CA ALA A 144 -9.28 5.90 -16.88
C ALA A 144 -7.88 5.28 -17.06
N THR A 145 -6.84 5.93 -16.55
CA THR A 145 -5.48 5.41 -16.50
C THR A 145 -5.37 4.48 -15.30
N ILE A 146 -4.93 3.25 -15.54
CA ILE A 146 -4.84 2.17 -14.55
C ILE A 146 -3.38 1.73 -14.48
N ASP A 147 -2.68 2.13 -13.43
CA ASP A 147 -1.34 1.66 -13.08
C ASP A 147 -1.48 0.38 -12.25
N ILE A 148 -0.76 -0.66 -12.64
CA ILE A 148 -0.86 -2.01 -12.07
C ILE A 148 0.55 -2.48 -11.72
N TRP A 149 0.72 -3.05 -10.52
CA TRP A 149 1.98 -3.69 -10.13
C TRP A 149 1.77 -4.78 -9.07
N HIS A 150 2.62 -5.80 -9.04
CA HIS A 150 2.59 -6.86 -8.03
C HIS A 150 3.94 -7.59 -7.93
N ALA A 151 4.13 -8.35 -6.85
CA ALA A 151 5.23 -9.31 -6.73
C ALA A 151 5.04 -10.49 -7.70
N ASP A 152 6.09 -11.18 -8.09
CA ASP A 152 5.96 -12.41 -8.88
C ASP A 152 5.50 -13.62 -8.05
N GLY A 153 5.46 -14.80 -8.69
CA GLY A 153 5.15 -16.06 -8.05
C GLY A 153 6.20 -16.58 -7.06
N ASP A 154 7.32 -15.87 -6.89
CA ASP A 154 8.32 -16.12 -5.84
C ASP A 154 8.27 -15.03 -4.75
N GLY A 155 7.29 -14.11 -4.81
CA GLY A 155 7.10 -13.04 -3.84
C GLY A 155 8.11 -11.89 -3.98
N GLN A 156 8.65 -11.64 -5.18
CA GLN A 156 9.63 -10.59 -5.42
C GLN A 156 9.12 -9.53 -6.40
N TYR A 157 9.25 -8.25 -6.06
CA TYR A 157 9.15 -7.17 -7.05
C TYR A 157 10.45 -7.09 -7.85
N ASP A 158 10.36 -6.63 -9.10
CA ASP A 158 11.51 -6.40 -9.99
C ASP A 158 12.59 -5.49 -9.37
N VAL A 159 12.19 -4.46 -8.63
CA VAL A 159 13.12 -3.53 -7.92
C VAL A 159 13.88 -4.18 -6.76
N GLN A 160 13.46 -5.38 -6.32
CA GLN A 160 14.13 -6.14 -5.27
C GLN A 160 15.05 -7.23 -5.84
N ALA A 161 14.75 -7.73 -7.04
CA ALA A 161 15.42 -8.88 -7.64
C ALA A 161 16.69 -8.43 -8.38
N SER A 162 17.86 -8.72 -7.80
CA SER A 162 19.17 -8.32 -8.35
C SER A 162 19.51 -8.93 -9.72
N ASP A 163 18.84 -10.02 -10.09
CA ASP A 163 19.03 -10.80 -11.32
C ASP A 163 18.03 -10.43 -12.42
N VAL A 164 17.07 -9.55 -12.15
CA VAL A 164 16.07 -9.11 -13.11
C VAL A 164 16.55 -7.87 -13.83
N HIS A 165 16.81 -8.00 -15.13
CA HIS A 165 17.11 -6.87 -16.00
C HIS A 165 15.83 -6.30 -16.62
N GLY A 166 15.39 -5.14 -16.12
CA GLY A 166 14.23 -4.42 -16.64
C GLY A 166 12.97 -4.54 -15.77
N LEU A 167 11.89 -3.91 -16.22
CA LEU A 167 10.63 -3.87 -15.49
C LEU A 167 9.80 -5.12 -15.79
N ARG A 168 9.20 -5.74 -14.76
CA ARG A 168 8.28 -6.89 -14.89
C ARG A 168 7.15 -6.79 -13.88
N CYS A 169 6.03 -7.47 -14.15
CA CYS A 169 4.85 -7.46 -13.26
C CYS A 169 4.36 -6.05 -12.92
N ARG A 170 4.58 -5.10 -13.83
CA ARG A 170 4.07 -3.73 -13.75
C ARG A 170 3.73 -3.19 -15.13
N GLY A 171 2.75 -2.29 -15.18
CA GLY A 171 2.40 -1.57 -16.40
C GLY A 171 1.26 -0.59 -16.18
N VAL A 172 1.01 0.23 -17.19
CA VAL A 172 -0.07 1.21 -17.22
C VAL A 172 -0.97 0.88 -18.39
N MET A 173 -2.28 0.89 -18.20
CA MET A 173 -3.23 0.75 -19.30
C MET A 173 -4.36 1.78 -19.21
N LYS A 174 -5.15 1.88 -20.28
CA LYS A 174 -6.37 2.70 -20.28
C LYS A 174 -7.61 1.82 -20.35
N ALA A 175 -8.60 2.16 -19.52
CA ALA A 175 -9.94 1.63 -19.66
C ALA A 175 -10.54 2.07 -21.01
N ASP A 176 -11.30 1.19 -21.65
CA ASP A 176 -11.90 1.46 -22.95
C ASP A 176 -13.14 2.38 -22.87
N SER A 177 -13.87 2.54 -23.98
CA SER A 177 -15.08 3.38 -24.02
C SER A 177 -16.22 2.94 -23.09
N GLN A 178 -16.22 1.69 -22.64
CA GLN A 178 -17.18 1.10 -21.71
C GLN A 178 -16.60 0.98 -20.29
N GLY A 179 -15.43 1.59 -20.05
CA GLY A 179 -14.70 1.48 -18.80
C GLY A 179 -14.04 0.12 -18.59
N GLU A 180 -14.04 -0.76 -19.60
CA GLU A 180 -13.52 -2.12 -19.50
C GLU A 180 -11.99 -2.13 -19.58
N PHE A 181 -11.38 -3.03 -18.81
CA PHE A 181 -9.96 -3.34 -18.90
C PHE A 181 -9.75 -4.85 -18.77
N PHE A 182 -8.70 -5.35 -19.41
CA PHE A 182 -8.29 -6.75 -19.33
C PHE A 182 -6.79 -6.84 -19.61
N PHE A 183 -6.10 -7.72 -18.88
CA PHE A 183 -4.68 -7.99 -19.04
C PHE A 183 -4.33 -9.40 -18.57
N ARG A 184 -3.09 -9.79 -18.87
CA ARG A 184 -2.48 -11.03 -18.42
C ARG A 184 -1.23 -10.75 -17.60
N THR A 185 -1.00 -11.60 -16.61
CA THR A 185 0.22 -11.61 -15.81
C THR A 185 0.37 -12.98 -15.13
N VAL A 186 1.08 -13.05 -14.01
CA VAL A 186 1.18 -14.21 -13.12
C VAL A 186 0.56 -13.92 -11.75
N VAL A 187 0.02 -14.95 -11.10
CA VAL A 187 -0.50 -14.86 -9.73
C VAL A 187 0.66 -14.52 -8.78
N PRO A 188 0.57 -13.42 -8.01
CA PRO A 188 1.58 -13.07 -7.02
C PRO A 188 1.50 -14.02 -5.82
N GLU A 189 2.65 -14.30 -5.21
CA GLU A 189 2.70 -14.93 -3.89
C GLU A 189 2.67 -13.92 -2.76
N ALA A 190 2.32 -14.39 -1.57
CA ALA A 190 2.55 -13.63 -0.34
C ALA A 190 4.05 -13.40 -0.15
N TYR A 191 4.43 -12.25 0.40
CA TYR A 191 5.83 -11.88 0.55
C TYR A 191 6.08 -11.14 1.87
N GLU A 192 7.35 -11.06 2.26
CA GLU A 192 7.76 -10.25 3.42
C GLU A 192 8.19 -8.84 3.00
N ILE A 193 7.72 -7.83 3.74
CA ILE A 193 8.34 -6.50 3.66
C ILE A 193 9.81 -6.56 4.11
N PRO A 194 10.66 -5.60 3.69
CA PRO A 194 12.05 -5.56 4.14
C PRO A 194 12.17 -5.69 5.67
N SER A 195 12.87 -6.72 6.13
CA SER A 195 12.97 -7.11 7.54
C SER A 195 14.42 -7.15 8.06
N ASP A 196 15.38 -6.80 7.21
CA ASP A 196 16.82 -6.70 7.50
C ASP A 196 17.22 -5.40 8.22
N GLY A 197 16.26 -4.50 8.42
CA GLY A 197 16.45 -3.18 9.03
C GLY A 197 15.91 -3.04 10.46
N PRO A 198 15.97 -1.83 11.02
CA PRO A 198 15.40 -1.53 12.34
C PRO A 198 13.91 -1.86 12.40
N VAL A 199 13.13 -1.67 11.33
CA VAL A 199 11.70 -2.01 11.33
C VAL A 199 11.47 -3.53 11.48
N GLY A 200 12.30 -4.36 10.84
CA GLY A 200 12.24 -5.80 11.06
C GLY A 200 12.57 -6.21 12.50
N SER A 201 13.55 -5.54 13.12
CA SER A 201 13.87 -5.73 14.54
C SER A 201 12.70 -5.33 15.45
N LEU A 202 11.99 -4.25 15.14
CA LEU A 202 10.79 -3.82 15.85
C LEU A 202 9.67 -4.88 15.74
N LEU A 203 9.40 -5.39 14.53
CA LEU A 203 8.40 -6.44 14.33
C LEU A 203 8.74 -7.70 15.13
N ALA A 204 9.99 -8.14 15.07
CA ALA A 204 10.47 -9.29 15.84
C ALA A 204 10.29 -9.08 17.36
N ALA A 205 10.62 -7.89 17.87
CA ALA A 205 10.42 -7.54 19.28
C ALA A 205 8.93 -7.52 19.69
N GLN A 206 8.02 -7.23 18.75
CA GLN A 206 6.57 -7.28 18.95
C GLN A 206 5.98 -8.69 18.75
N GLY A 207 6.78 -9.69 18.38
CA GLY A 207 6.30 -11.03 18.02
C GLY A 207 5.46 -11.06 16.74
N ARG A 208 5.68 -10.09 15.83
CA ARG A 208 4.97 -9.95 14.56
C ARG A 208 5.82 -10.42 13.39
N GLY A 209 5.17 -11.01 12.38
CA GLY A 209 5.80 -11.34 11.10
C GLY A 209 5.83 -10.14 10.14
N ALA A 210 6.72 -10.20 9.16
CA ALA A 210 6.84 -9.20 8.09
C ALA A 210 5.93 -9.52 6.87
N TRP A 211 5.13 -10.58 6.95
CA TRP A 211 4.34 -11.05 5.82
C TRP A 211 3.19 -10.12 5.43
N ARG A 212 2.99 -9.99 4.13
CA ARG A 212 1.80 -9.45 3.51
C ARG A 212 1.10 -10.55 2.70
N PRO A 213 -0.24 -10.64 2.73
CA PRO A 213 -0.99 -11.57 1.89
C PRO A 213 -0.76 -11.26 0.41
N ALA A 214 -0.93 -12.25 -0.46
CA ALA A 214 -0.87 -12.09 -1.91
C ALA A 214 -1.87 -11.02 -2.37
N HIS A 215 -1.38 -10.05 -3.14
CA HIS A 215 -2.20 -8.95 -3.61
C HIS A 215 -1.71 -8.34 -4.92
N LEU A 216 -2.65 -7.68 -5.61
CA LEU A 216 -2.43 -6.93 -6.84
C LEU A 216 -2.69 -5.45 -6.58
N HIS A 217 -1.73 -4.58 -6.87
CA HIS A 217 -1.89 -3.14 -6.70
C HIS A 217 -2.57 -2.49 -7.89
N PHE A 218 -3.34 -1.44 -7.58
CA PHE A 218 -3.94 -0.55 -8.55
C PHE A 218 -3.78 0.91 -8.11
N MET A 219 -3.37 1.77 -9.03
CA MET A 219 -3.59 3.20 -8.95
C MET A 219 -4.42 3.64 -10.17
N ILE A 220 -5.59 4.21 -9.93
CA ILE A 220 -6.54 4.59 -10.97
C ILE A 220 -6.76 6.09 -10.95
N ASN A 221 -6.53 6.73 -12.10
CA ASN A 221 -6.74 8.15 -12.33
C ASN A 221 -7.74 8.33 -13.47
N ALA A 222 -8.76 9.16 -13.26
CA ALA A 222 -9.70 9.54 -14.30
C ALA A 222 -10.11 11.01 -14.11
N GLU A 223 -10.32 11.72 -15.23
CA GLU A 223 -10.78 13.11 -15.20
C GLU A 223 -12.13 13.21 -14.47
N GLY A 224 -12.25 14.14 -13.53
CA GLY A 224 -13.45 14.31 -12.71
C GLY A 224 -13.60 13.33 -11.54
N TYR A 225 -12.62 12.44 -11.31
CA TYR A 225 -12.64 11.48 -10.19
C TYR A 225 -11.44 11.61 -9.26
N GLN A 226 -11.66 11.34 -7.99
CA GLN A 226 -10.60 11.23 -7.00
C GLN A 226 -9.71 10.04 -7.37
N ARG A 227 -8.39 10.25 -7.35
CA ARG A 227 -7.41 9.17 -7.54
C ARG A 227 -7.67 8.05 -6.54
N LEU A 228 -7.78 6.82 -7.04
CA LEU A 228 -7.89 5.61 -6.23
C LEU A 228 -6.52 4.93 -6.16
N ILE A 229 -6.05 4.64 -4.95
CA ILE A 229 -4.91 3.74 -4.71
C ILE A 229 -5.46 2.59 -3.88
N THR A 230 -5.34 1.37 -4.36
CA THR A 230 -5.91 0.20 -3.69
C THR A 230 -5.19 -1.11 -4.03
N HIS A 231 -5.57 -2.19 -3.36
CA HIS A 231 -5.10 -3.55 -3.62
C HIS A 231 -6.29 -4.48 -3.76
N ILE A 232 -6.12 -5.57 -4.51
CA ILE A 232 -7.03 -6.71 -4.49
C ILE A 232 -6.31 -7.90 -3.88
N PHE A 233 -6.88 -8.48 -2.82
CA PHE A 233 -6.30 -9.59 -2.06
C PHE A 233 -6.95 -10.92 -2.43
N ASN A 234 -6.18 -11.99 -2.39
CA ASN A 234 -6.69 -13.35 -2.56
C ASN A 234 -7.50 -13.78 -1.34
N LYS A 235 -8.75 -14.21 -1.53
CA LYS A 235 -9.60 -14.73 -0.45
C LYS A 235 -9.05 -15.96 0.27
N ASP A 236 -8.22 -16.75 -0.41
CA ASP A 236 -7.72 -18.03 0.08
C ASP A 236 -6.33 -17.88 0.73
N ASP A 237 -5.85 -16.65 0.95
CA ASP A 237 -4.58 -16.40 1.60
C ASP A 237 -4.73 -16.45 3.14
N ASP A 238 -3.99 -17.35 3.77
CA ASP A 238 -4.00 -17.56 5.23
C ASP A 238 -3.52 -16.32 6.03
N ARG A 239 -2.87 -15.35 5.37
CA ARG A 239 -2.29 -14.15 5.99
C ARG A 239 -3.20 -12.93 5.94
N LEU A 240 -4.45 -13.05 5.44
CA LEU A 240 -5.41 -11.95 5.39
C LEU A 240 -5.62 -11.27 6.75
N ASN A 241 -5.56 -12.02 7.84
CA ASN A 241 -5.76 -11.52 9.21
C ASN A 241 -4.47 -11.06 9.89
N SER A 242 -3.33 -11.10 9.20
CA SER A 242 -2.01 -10.82 9.77
C SER A 242 -1.12 -9.97 8.85
N ASP A 243 -1.71 -9.16 7.96
CA ASP A 243 -0.97 -8.23 7.10
C ASP A 243 -0.13 -7.27 7.93
N SER A 244 1.19 -7.28 7.72
CA SER A 244 2.17 -6.53 8.50
C SER A 244 1.97 -5.00 8.45
N VAL A 245 1.24 -4.50 7.45
CA VAL A 245 0.98 -3.07 7.23
C VAL A 245 -0.50 -2.66 7.37
N PHE A 246 -1.37 -3.60 7.80
CA PHE A 246 -2.79 -3.34 8.03
C PHE A 246 -3.56 -2.83 6.79
N GLY A 247 -3.19 -3.29 5.60
CA GLY A 247 -3.74 -2.85 4.32
C GLY A 247 -5.02 -3.59 3.88
N VAL A 248 -5.32 -4.75 4.47
CA VAL A 248 -6.50 -5.56 4.09
C VAL A 248 -7.81 -4.84 4.47
N ARG A 249 -8.79 -4.87 3.56
CA ARG A 249 -10.19 -4.48 3.78
C ARG A 249 -11.08 -5.56 3.20
N THR A 250 -12.20 -5.86 3.87
CA THR A 250 -13.09 -6.95 3.45
C THR A 250 -13.63 -6.76 2.03
N SER A 251 -13.90 -5.51 1.61
CA SER A 251 -14.39 -5.21 0.24
C SER A 251 -13.33 -5.41 -0.85
N LEU A 252 -12.06 -5.55 -0.46
CA LEU A 252 -10.91 -5.70 -1.35
C LEU A 252 -10.43 -7.16 -1.46
N ILE A 253 -11.12 -8.08 -0.79
CA ILE A 253 -10.86 -9.52 -0.87
C ILE A 253 -11.69 -10.11 -2.02
N ALA A 254 -11.04 -10.82 -2.94
CA ALA A 254 -11.68 -11.35 -4.14
C ALA A 254 -11.36 -12.84 -4.38
N ASP A 255 -12.25 -13.51 -5.10
CA ASP A 255 -12.08 -14.86 -5.60
C ASP A 255 -11.03 -14.93 -6.72
N TRP A 256 -9.90 -15.57 -6.47
CA TRP A 256 -8.89 -15.90 -7.49
C TRP A 256 -9.16 -17.32 -7.98
N ILE A 257 -9.98 -17.43 -9.04
CA ILE A 257 -10.53 -18.72 -9.47
C ILE A 257 -9.48 -19.51 -10.24
N LYS A 258 -9.10 -20.68 -9.70
CA LYS A 258 -8.16 -21.61 -10.34
C LYS A 258 -8.89 -22.49 -11.36
N HIS A 259 -8.27 -22.67 -12.52
CA HIS A 259 -8.73 -23.49 -13.64
C HIS A 259 -7.69 -24.54 -14.00
N ALA A 260 -8.13 -25.71 -14.46
CA ALA A 260 -7.27 -26.72 -15.05
C ALA A 260 -6.72 -26.25 -16.42
N PRO A 261 -5.67 -26.91 -16.97
CA PRO A 261 -5.22 -26.64 -18.34
C PRO A 261 -6.38 -26.66 -19.35
N GLY A 262 -6.41 -25.69 -20.26
CA GLY A 262 -7.55 -25.50 -21.15
C GLY A 262 -7.55 -24.15 -21.87
N ILE A 263 -8.69 -23.80 -22.43
CA ILE A 263 -8.90 -22.51 -23.13
C ILE A 263 -9.16 -21.42 -22.07
N ALA A 264 -8.31 -20.39 -22.05
CA ALA A 264 -8.41 -19.23 -21.20
C ALA A 264 -9.44 -18.21 -21.73
N PRO A 265 -9.84 -17.19 -20.94
CA PRO A 265 -10.86 -16.22 -21.34
C PRO A 265 -10.56 -15.42 -22.61
N ASP A 266 -9.29 -15.26 -22.97
CA ASP A 266 -8.85 -14.58 -24.21
C ASP A 266 -8.80 -15.53 -25.43
N GLY A 267 -9.20 -16.79 -25.25
CA GLY A 267 -9.15 -17.83 -26.29
C GLY A 267 -7.80 -18.52 -26.43
N THR A 268 -6.77 -18.13 -25.66
CA THR A 268 -5.48 -18.82 -25.69
C THR A 268 -5.56 -20.18 -24.98
N PHE A 269 -4.77 -21.14 -25.43
CA PHE A 269 -4.68 -22.44 -24.77
C PHE A 269 -3.57 -22.44 -23.72
N CYS A 270 -3.94 -22.56 -22.45
CA CYS A 270 -3.01 -22.73 -21.34
C CYS A 270 -2.67 -24.22 -21.15
N GLN A 271 -1.40 -24.57 -21.34
CA GLN A 271 -0.90 -25.94 -21.11
C GLN A 271 -0.84 -26.32 -19.62
N GLN A 272 -0.81 -25.32 -18.75
CA GLN A 272 -0.81 -25.47 -17.30
C GLN A 272 -2.09 -24.87 -16.69
N SER A 273 -2.33 -25.15 -15.41
CA SER A 273 -3.40 -24.49 -14.66
C SER A 273 -3.21 -22.97 -14.72
N PHE A 274 -4.33 -22.24 -14.74
CA PHE A 274 -4.32 -20.78 -14.77
C PHE A 274 -5.35 -20.24 -13.77
N CYS A 275 -5.28 -18.94 -13.51
CA CYS A 275 -6.19 -18.25 -12.60
C CYS A 275 -6.98 -17.16 -13.34
N THR A 276 -8.16 -16.82 -12.84
CA THR A 276 -8.93 -15.65 -13.32
C THR A 276 -9.36 -14.77 -12.15
N LEU A 277 -9.38 -13.45 -12.37
CA LEU A 277 -9.96 -12.46 -11.46
C LEU A 277 -10.88 -11.51 -12.25
N ASP A 278 -12.11 -11.38 -11.76
CA ASP A 278 -13.08 -10.39 -12.23
C ASP A 278 -13.31 -9.36 -11.11
N PHE A 279 -12.89 -8.10 -11.31
CA PHE A 279 -13.04 -7.07 -10.28
C PHE A 279 -13.36 -5.69 -10.86
N ASN A 280 -14.43 -5.06 -10.39
CA ASN A 280 -14.83 -3.72 -10.81
C ASN A 280 -14.40 -2.66 -9.80
N PHE A 281 -13.89 -1.53 -10.29
CA PHE A 281 -13.54 -0.37 -9.50
C PHE A 281 -14.62 0.69 -9.59
N VAL A 282 -15.10 1.17 -8.44
CA VAL A 282 -16.08 2.24 -8.34
C VAL A 282 -15.37 3.49 -7.85
N LEU A 283 -15.24 4.49 -8.71
CA LEU A 283 -14.55 5.74 -8.42
C LEU A 283 -15.48 6.77 -7.78
N ASN A 284 -14.90 7.60 -6.92
CA ASN A 284 -15.59 8.72 -6.28
C ASN A 284 -15.34 10.01 -7.09
N PRO A 285 -16.37 10.75 -7.53
CA PRO A 285 -16.18 12.02 -8.23
C PRO A 285 -15.42 13.07 -7.38
N VAL A 286 -14.65 13.94 -8.04
CA VAL A 286 -14.15 15.20 -7.44
C VAL A 286 -15.29 16.21 -7.57
N ASN A 287 -15.90 16.58 -6.44
CA ASN A 287 -16.86 17.68 -6.42
C ASN A 287 -16.20 19.02 -6.80
#